data_AF-A0A9E1YQT9-F1
#
_entry.id   AF-A0A9E1YQT9-F1
#
_cell.length_a   1.000
_cell.length_b   1.000
_cell.length_c   1.000
_cell.angle_alpha   90.00
_cell.angle_beta   90.00
_cell.angle_gamma   90.00
#
_symmetry.space_group_name_H-M   'P 1'
#
loop_
_entity.id
_entity.type
_entity.pdbx_description
1 polymer ?
#
loop_
_entity_poly.entity_id
_entity_poly.type
_entity_poly.pdbx_seq_one_letter_code
_entity_poly.pdbx_strand_id
1 'polypeptide(L)'
;YAKPVPVNFRRLHKPQRDMIWVAAAGPGINLVMAFVAALLMHVVIYLPQEVAAWVFYNLHNALLLNVILAVFNMFPLPPLDGGRVLTGLLPVSLAVPFARIERYGMLIIIALIALPPLIGAQIGADLSVLRWILLPPVEYVIDVVLMLAGQGN
;
A
#
# COMPACT_ATOMS: atom_id res chain seq x y z
N TYR A 1 5.73 -21.73 -9.78
CA TYR A 1 4.78 -21.95 -8.67
C TYR A 1 5.60 -22.16 -7.40
N ALA A 2 5.75 -21.12 -6.57
CA ALA A 2 6.42 -21.25 -5.28
C ALA A 2 5.36 -21.59 -4.23
N LYS A 3 5.43 -22.79 -3.66
CA LYS A 3 4.64 -23.12 -2.48
C LYS A 3 5.01 -22.11 -1.39
N PRO A 4 4.04 -21.45 -0.72
CA PRO A 4 4.37 -20.55 0.37
C PRO A 4 5.10 -21.36 1.43
N VAL A 5 6.30 -20.93 1.80
CA VAL A 5 7.06 -21.55 2.87
C VAL A 5 6.23 -21.35 4.14
N PRO A 6 5.70 -22.42 4.77
CA PRO A 6 4.89 -22.27 5.97
C PRO A 6 5.78 -21.67 7.06
N VAL A 7 5.45 -20.45 7.50
CA VAL A 7 6.13 -19.83 8.63
C VAL A 7 5.83 -20.71 9.84
N ASN A 8 6.88 -21.25 10.46
CA ASN A 8 6.72 -22.19 11.55
C ASN A 8 6.39 -21.43 12.85
N PHE A 9 5.08 -21.24 13.11
CA PHE A 9 4.54 -20.50 14.25
C PHE A 9 5.05 -20.96 15.63
N ARG A 10 5.61 -22.18 15.72
CA ARG A 10 6.19 -22.74 16.95
C ARG A 10 7.58 -22.20 17.30
N ARG A 11 8.25 -21.45 16.42
CA ARG A 11 9.57 -20.83 16.68
C ARG A 11 9.49 -19.35 17.06
N LEU A 12 8.30 -18.75 17.04
CA LEU A 12 8.10 -17.35 17.43
C LEU A 12 7.90 -17.29 18.95
N HIS A 13 8.79 -16.60 19.65
CA HIS A 13 8.69 -16.43 21.11
C HIS A 13 7.46 -15.58 21.48
N LYS A 14 6.97 -14.71 20.58
CA LYS A 14 5.73 -13.91 20.70
C LYS A 14 5.02 -13.78 19.34
N PRO A 15 4.21 -14.77 18.91
CA PRO A 15 3.69 -14.87 17.55
C PRO A 15 2.88 -13.66 17.07
N GLN A 16 2.21 -12.93 17.97
CA GLN A 16 1.45 -11.74 17.60
C GLN A 16 2.33 -10.53 17.27
N ARG A 17 3.44 -10.32 17.98
CA ARG A 17 4.34 -9.17 17.76
C ARG A 17 5.22 -9.37 16.53
N ASP A 18 5.75 -10.58 16.35
CA ASP A 18 6.63 -10.89 15.23
C ASP A 18 5.86 -10.82 13.90
N MET A 19 4.56 -11.16 13.91
CA MET A 19 3.67 -11.00 12.75
C MET A 19 3.48 -9.54 12.35
N ILE A 20 3.38 -8.62 13.32
CA ILE A 20 3.21 -7.19 13.04
C ILE A 20 4.44 -6.63 12.34
N TRP A 21 5.65 -6.99 12.79
CA TRP A 21 6.89 -6.55 12.15
C TRP A 21 7.05 -7.10 10.73
N VAL A 22 6.71 -8.37 10.52
CA VAL A 22 6.75 -8.98 9.18
C VAL A 22 5.75 -8.32 8.23
N ALA A 23 4.53 -8.05 8.70
CA ALA A 23 3.52 -7.39 7.87
C ALA A 23 3.80 -5.90 7.64
N ALA A 24 4.47 -5.22 8.58
CA ALA A 24 4.92 -3.83 8.41
C ALA A 24 6.11 -3.71 7.45
N ALA A 25 6.89 -4.77 7.22
CA ALA A 25 8.04 -4.74 6.33
C ALA A 25 7.63 -4.45 4.87
N GLY A 26 6.46 -4.92 4.42
CA GLY A 26 5.92 -4.66 3.07
C GLY A 26 5.64 -3.17 2.82
N PRO A 27 4.73 -2.54 3.58
CA PRO A 27 4.52 -1.09 3.50
C PRO A 27 5.80 -0.29 3.77
N GLY A 28 6.64 -0.74 4.71
CA GLY A 28 7.90 -0.07 5.05
C GLY A 28 8.87 0.03 3.87
N ILE A 29 9.10 -1.07 3.13
CA ILE A 29 10.00 -1.02 1.96
C ILE A 29 9.44 -0.14 0.84
N ASN A 30 8.12 -0.14 0.65
CA ASN A 30 7.48 0.76 -0.31
C ASN A 30 7.69 2.23 0.08
N LEU A 31 7.53 2.60 1.35
CA LEU A 31 7.82 3.97 1.80
C LEU A 31 9.29 4.35 1.61
N VAL A 32 10.22 3.43 1.87
CA VAL A 32 11.65 3.65 1.60
C VAL A 32 11.90 3.88 0.10
N MET A 33 11.30 3.06 -0.77
CA MET A 33 11.42 3.22 -2.22
C MET A 33 10.81 4.54 -2.72
N ALA A 34 9.68 4.97 -2.16
CA ALA A 34 9.07 6.26 -2.47
C ALA A 34 10.00 7.42 -2.05
N PHE A 35 10.60 7.32 -0.87
CA PHE A 35 11.56 8.31 -0.37
C PHE A 35 12.83 8.38 -1.22
N VAL A 36 13.39 7.23 -1.62
CA VAL A 36 14.53 7.17 -2.54
C VAL A 36 14.18 7.80 -3.88
N ALA A 37 12.99 7.50 -4.43
CA ALA A 37 12.53 8.12 -5.68
C ALA A 37 12.43 9.65 -5.54
N ALA A 38 11.91 10.16 -4.41
CA ALA A 38 11.89 11.59 -4.11
C ALA A 38 13.30 12.19 -4.03
N LEU A 39 14.24 11.56 -3.33
CA LEU A 39 15.61 12.07 -3.25
C LEU A 39 16.26 12.16 -4.63
N LEU A 40 16.08 11.15 -5.48
CA LEU A 40 16.65 11.10 -6.83
C LEU A 40 16.11 12.21 -7.75
N MET A 41 14.95 12.80 -7.47
CA MET A 41 14.44 13.92 -8.27
C MET A 41 15.34 15.15 -8.19
N HIS A 42 16.12 15.35 -7.12
CA HIS A 42 17.10 16.43 -7.04
C HIS A 42 18.22 16.29 -8.07
N VAL A 43 18.47 15.07 -8.56
CA VAL A 43 19.52 14.83 -9.55
C VAL A 43 19.05 15.20 -10.96
N VAL A 44 17.73 15.32 -11.18
CA VAL A 44 17.15 15.59 -12.50
C VAL A 44 17.67 16.89 -13.10
N ILE A 45 17.93 17.91 -12.28
CA ILE A 45 18.43 19.21 -12.75
C ILE A 45 19.82 19.15 -13.39
N TYR A 46 20.59 18.08 -13.12
CA TYR A 46 21.92 17.87 -13.69
C TYR A 46 21.90 17.01 -14.95
N LEU A 47 20.73 16.51 -15.37
CA LEU A 47 20.59 15.69 -16.57
C LEU A 47 20.41 16.54 -17.83
N PRO A 48 20.79 16.01 -19.02
CA PRO A 48 20.45 16.62 -20.30
C PRO A 48 18.93 16.83 -20.45
N GLN A 49 18.52 17.92 -21.08
CA GLN A 49 17.09 18.29 -21.19
C GLN A 49 16.26 17.22 -21.92
N GLU A 50 16.88 16.50 -22.85
CA GLU A 50 16.26 15.44 -23.65
C GLU A 50 15.81 14.25 -22.80
N VAL A 51 16.46 14.01 -21.65
CA VAL A 51 16.16 12.89 -20.75
C VAL A 51 15.59 13.32 -19.40
N ALA A 52 15.83 14.56 -18.97
CA ALA A 52 15.44 15.06 -17.66
C ALA A 52 13.93 14.90 -17.40
N ALA A 53 13.08 15.30 -18.36
CA ALA A 53 11.63 15.16 -18.24
C ALA A 53 11.21 13.69 -18.11
N TRP A 54 11.77 12.81 -18.94
CA TRP A 54 11.48 11.38 -18.89
C TRP A 54 11.88 10.77 -17.54
N VAL A 55 13.07 11.09 -17.02
CA VAL A 55 13.51 10.61 -15.71
C VAL A 55 12.62 11.13 -14.59
N PHE A 56 12.26 12.42 -14.61
CA PHE A 56 11.36 13.01 -13.62
C PHE A 56 10.01 12.29 -13.57
N TYR A 57 9.36 12.07 -14.70
CA TYR A 57 8.07 11.37 -14.74
C TYR A 57 8.18 9.92 -14.23
N ASN A 58 9.28 9.22 -14.53
CA ASN A 58 9.48 7.87 -14.01
C ASN A 58 9.71 7.85 -12.50
N LEU A 59 10.50 8.79 -11.97
CA LEU A 59 10.67 8.94 -10.52
C LEU A 59 9.38 9.33 -9.82
N HIS A 60 8.58 10.21 -10.44
CA HIS A 60 7.29 10.62 -9.91
C HIS A 60 6.29 9.45 -9.89
N ASN A 61 6.25 8.66 -10.96
CA ASN A 61 5.46 7.44 -11.01
C ASN A 61 5.95 6.41 -9.98
N ALA A 62 7.27 6.26 -9.80
CA ALA A 62 7.83 5.37 -8.80
C ALA A 62 7.43 5.80 -7.38
N LEU A 63 7.48 7.10 -7.08
CA LEU A 63 7.00 7.66 -5.82
C LEU A 63 5.51 7.36 -5.62
N LEU A 64 4.67 7.73 -6.59
CA LEU A 64 3.22 7.52 -6.53
C LEU A 64 2.86 6.05 -6.31
N LEU A 65 3.39 5.15 -7.14
CA LEU A 65 3.09 3.73 -7.08
C LEU A 65 3.51 3.12 -5.74
N ASN A 66 4.70 3.46 -5.25
CA ASN A 66 5.16 2.95 -3.96
C ASN A 66 4.32 3.47 -2.80
N VAL A 67 3.94 4.75 -2.78
CA VAL A 67 3.04 5.27 -1.72
C VAL A 67 1.66 4.61 -1.81
N ILE A 68 1.07 4.51 -3.00
CA ILE A 68 -0.22 3.85 -3.21
C ILE A 68 -0.15 2.40 -2.71
N LEU A 69 0.89 1.65 -3.06
CA LEU A 69 1.07 0.28 -2.61
C LEU A 69 1.27 0.18 -1.10
N ALA A 70 2.02 1.11 -0.49
CA ALA A 70 2.19 1.16 0.96
C ALA A 70 0.86 1.37 1.69
N VAL A 71 0.12 2.42 1.32
CA VAL A 71 -1.17 2.76 1.92
C VAL A 71 -2.20 1.66 1.68
N PHE A 72 -2.26 1.13 0.46
CA PHE A 72 -3.18 0.04 0.13
C PHE A 72 -2.86 -1.21 0.96
N ASN A 73 -1.59 -1.60 1.08
CA ASN A 73 -1.20 -2.75 1.91
C ASN A 73 -1.45 -2.54 3.40
N MET A 74 -1.55 -1.30 3.88
CA MET A 74 -1.92 -1.01 5.27
C MET A 74 -3.43 -1.11 5.54
N PHE A 75 -4.26 -1.20 4.49
CA PHE A 75 -5.71 -1.31 4.66
C PHE A 75 -6.09 -2.63 5.35
N PRO A 76 -7.00 -2.64 6.34
CA PRO A 76 -7.33 -3.82 7.15
C PRO A 76 -8.27 -4.79 6.43
N LEU A 77 -7.95 -5.16 5.19
CA LEU A 77 -8.69 -6.13 4.38
C LEU A 77 -7.80 -7.30 3.99
N PRO A 78 -8.26 -8.56 4.12
CA PRO A 78 -7.59 -9.70 3.50
C PRO A 78 -7.62 -9.56 1.96
N PRO A 79 -6.56 -9.95 1.23
CA PRO A 79 -5.31 -10.57 1.66
C PRO A 79 -4.17 -9.58 1.92
N LEU A 80 -4.47 -8.29 2.10
CA LEU A 80 -3.48 -7.23 2.31
C LEU A 80 -2.77 -7.40 3.66
N ASP A 81 -1.58 -6.81 3.76
CA ASP A 81 -0.74 -6.95 4.96
C ASP A 81 -1.42 -6.40 6.22
N GLY A 82 -2.19 -5.30 6.11
CA GLY A 82 -2.99 -4.73 7.19
C GLY A 82 -4.10 -5.67 7.67
N GLY A 83 -4.67 -6.48 6.76
CA GLY A 83 -5.59 -7.56 7.12
C GLY A 83 -4.91 -8.66 7.96
N ARG A 84 -3.66 -8.99 7.65
CA ARG A 84 -2.86 -9.96 8.43
C ARG A 84 -2.47 -9.41 9.80
N VAL A 85 -2.09 -8.14 9.87
CA VAL A 85 -1.88 -7.43 11.15
C VAL A 85 -3.15 -7.50 11.99
N LEU A 86 -4.30 -7.18 11.41
CA LEU A 86 -5.58 -7.22 12.11
C LEU A 86 -5.89 -8.63 12.62
N THR A 87 -5.68 -9.70 11.82
CA THR A 87 -5.86 -11.08 12.32
C THR A 87 -4.97 -11.43 13.50
N GLY A 88 -3.74 -10.92 13.54
CA GLY A 88 -2.80 -11.15 14.64
C GLY A 88 -3.17 -10.40 15.92
N LEU A 89 -3.88 -9.27 15.79
CA LEU A 89 -4.35 -8.45 16.90
C LEU A 89 -5.71 -8.90 17.47
N LEU A 90 -6.55 -9.53 16.65
CA LEU A 90 -7.89 -9.97 17.06
C LEU A 90 -7.84 -11.17 18.04
N PRO A 91 -8.80 -11.27 18.98
CA PRO A 91 -8.98 -12.48 19.77
C PRO A 91 -9.37 -13.66 18.85
N VAL A 92 -9.03 -14.88 19.26
CA VAL A 92 -9.20 -16.10 18.45
C VAL A 92 -10.64 -16.26 17.90
N SER A 93 -11.64 -15.86 18.69
CA SER A 93 -13.07 -15.90 18.29
C SER A 93 -13.39 -15.03 17.07
N LEU A 94 -12.68 -13.92 16.87
CA LEU A 94 -12.84 -13.02 15.72
C LEU A 94 -11.81 -13.30 14.62
N ALA A 95 -10.61 -13.75 14.98
CA ALA A 95 -9.56 -14.08 14.02
C ALA A 95 -9.95 -15.25 13.09
N VAL A 96 -10.58 -16.30 13.63
CA VAL A 96 -11.01 -17.47 12.85
C VAL A 96 -12.02 -17.13 11.74
N PRO A 97 -13.14 -16.43 12.01
CA PRO A 97 -14.07 -16.06 10.94
C PRO A 97 -13.44 -15.06 9.96
N PHE A 98 -12.60 -14.13 10.43
CA PHE A 98 -11.92 -13.17 9.55
C PHE A 98 -10.93 -13.86 8.59
N ALA A 99 -10.15 -14.83 9.07
CA ALA A 99 -9.26 -15.63 8.23
C ALA A 99 -10.02 -16.45 7.16
N ARG A 100 -11.27 -16.86 7.43
CA ARG A 100 -12.11 -17.54 6.41
C ARG A 100 -12.51 -16.61 5.27
N ILE A 101 -12.51 -15.29 5.47
CA ILE A 101 -12.80 -14.29 4.42
C ILE A 101 -11.59 -14.16 3.47
N GLU A 102 -10.37 -14.47 3.93
CA GLU A 102 -9.14 -14.37 3.13
C GLU A 102 -9.22 -15.12 1.79
N ARG A 103 -9.91 -16.27 1.75
CA ARG A 103 -10.13 -17.03 0.51
C ARG A 103 -10.88 -16.26 -0.59
N TYR A 104 -11.68 -15.27 -0.20
CA TYR A 104 -12.42 -14.40 -1.11
C TYR A 104 -11.81 -13.00 -1.18
N GLY A 105 -10.73 -12.72 -0.45
CA GLY A 105 -10.17 -11.37 -0.31
C GLY A 105 -9.86 -10.70 -1.65
N MET A 106 -9.28 -11.44 -2.60
CA MET A 106 -9.02 -10.92 -3.95
C MET A 106 -10.31 -10.52 -4.67
N LEU A 107 -11.36 -11.33 -4.59
CA LEU A 107 -12.66 -11.02 -5.20
C LEU A 107 -13.31 -9.80 -4.54
N ILE A 108 -13.20 -9.68 -3.22
CA ILE A 108 -13.72 -8.54 -2.45
C ILE A 108 -13.01 -7.26 -2.89
N ILE A 109 -11.68 -7.28 -3.02
CA ILE A 109 -10.91 -6.13 -3.50
C ILE A 109 -11.33 -5.74 -4.91
N ILE A 110 -11.40 -6.71 -5.84
CA ILE A 110 -11.80 -6.43 -7.22
C ILE A 110 -13.21 -5.82 -7.25
N ALA A 111 -14.15 -6.37 -6.48
CA ALA A 111 -15.50 -5.83 -6.39
C ALA A 111 -15.51 -4.40 -5.82
N LEU A 112 -14.75 -4.13 -4.76
CA LEU A 112 -14.64 -2.81 -4.12
C LEU A 112 -14.05 -1.76 -5.05
N ILE A 113 -13.10 -2.13 -5.90
CA ILE A 113 -12.43 -1.21 -6.83
C ILE A 113 -13.27 -1.02 -8.10
N ALA A 114 -13.88 -2.08 -8.63
CA ALA A 114 -14.52 -2.04 -9.94
C ALA A 114 -16.01 -1.64 -9.89
N LEU A 115 -16.78 -2.13 -8.92
CA LEU A 115 -18.23 -1.90 -8.90
C LEU A 115 -18.62 -0.44 -8.63
N PRO A 116 -18.03 0.28 -7.67
CA PRO A 116 -18.48 1.63 -7.36
C PRO A 116 -18.28 2.62 -8.52
N PRO A 117 -17.14 2.67 -9.24
CA PRO A 117 -17.00 3.51 -10.43
C PRO A 117 -18.00 3.16 -11.54
N LEU A 118 -18.26 1.86 -11.76
CA LEU A 118 -19.23 1.40 -12.77
C LEU A 118 -20.65 1.88 -12.44
N ILE A 119 -21.07 1.82 -11.18
CA ILE A 119 -22.38 2.30 -10.75
C ILE A 119 -22.43 3.83 -10.78
N GLY A 120 -21.37 4.49 -10.29
CA GLY A 120 -21.25 5.94 -10.25
C GLY A 120 -21.38 6.59 -11.64
N ALA A 121 -20.77 5.97 -12.64
CA ALA A 121 -20.87 6.41 -14.03
C ALA A 121 -22.33 6.45 -14.55
N GLN A 122 -23.19 5.52 -14.10
CA GLN A 122 -24.59 5.44 -14.55
C GLN A 122 -25.48 6.51 -13.92
N ILE A 123 -25.11 7.01 -12.74
CA ILE A 123 -25.90 8.00 -11.98
C ILE A 123 -25.25 9.40 -11.96
N GLY A 124 -24.13 9.58 -12.67
CA GLY A 124 -23.38 10.83 -12.71
C GLY A 124 -22.75 11.22 -11.37
N ALA A 125 -22.48 10.26 -10.48
CA ALA A 125 -21.89 10.51 -9.16
C ALA A 125 -20.53 9.80 -9.04
N ASP A 126 -19.54 10.44 -8.41
CA ASP A 126 -18.27 9.79 -8.11
C ASP A 126 -18.40 8.89 -6.87
N LEU A 127 -18.75 7.63 -7.10
CA LEU A 127 -18.83 6.62 -6.05
C LEU A 127 -17.51 5.88 -5.83
N SER A 128 -16.39 6.37 -6.36
CA SER A 128 -15.10 5.67 -6.28
C SER A 128 -14.61 5.59 -4.83
N VAL A 129 -15.00 4.52 -4.12
CA VAL A 129 -14.63 4.26 -2.71
C VAL A 129 -13.12 4.34 -2.53
N LEU A 130 -12.37 3.82 -3.51
CA LEU A 130 -10.91 3.89 -3.53
C LEU A 130 -10.43 5.35 -3.53
N ARG A 131 -11.05 6.24 -4.31
CA ARG A 131 -10.64 7.65 -4.34
C ARG A 131 -10.88 8.33 -2.99
N TRP A 132 -12.06 8.12 -2.41
CA TRP A 132 -12.47 8.80 -1.18
C TRP A 132 -11.70 8.32 0.05
N ILE A 133 -11.37 7.03 0.10
CA ILE A 133 -10.73 6.41 1.26
C ILE A 133 -9.21 6.35 1.10
N LEU A 134 -8.70 6.06 -0.10
CA LEU A 134 -7.27 5.84 -0.34
C LEU A 134 -6.52 7.15 -0.63
N LEU A 135 -7.11 8.11 -1.37
CA LEU A 135 -6.37 9.31 -1.75
C LEU A 135 -5.94 10.18 -0.57
N PRO A 136 -6.77 10.49 0.44
CA PRO A 136 -6.34 11.42 1.49
C PRO A 136 -5.10 10.92 2.25
N PRO A 137 -5.00 9.63 2.64
CA PRO A 137 -3.77 9.10 3.19
C PRO A 137 -2.59 9.07 2.20
N VAL A 138 -2.84 8.78 0.91
CA VAL A 138 -1.80 8.77 -0.13
C VAL A 138 -1.21 10.16 -0.32
N GLU A 139 -2.05 11.18 -0.50
CA GLU A 139 -1.63 12.59 -0.65
C GLU A 139 -0.85 13.05 0.58
N TYR A 140 -1.38 12.77 1.78
CA TYR A 140 -0.67 13.09 3.02
C TYR A 140 0.72 12.45 3.10
N VAL A 141 0.84 11.17 2.75
CA VAL A 141 2.13 10.47 2.77
C VAL A 141 3.08 11.03 1.70
N ILE A 142 2.57 11.35 0.51
CA ILE A 142 3.37 12.00 -0.55
C ILE A 142 3.92 13.33 -0.05
N ASP A 143 3.08 14.18 0.53
CA ASP A 143 3.49 15.48 1.05
C ASP A 143 4.57 15.34 2.13
N VAL A 144 4.39 14.40 3.05
CA VAL A 144 5.39 14.09 4.08
C VAL A 144 6.69 13.59 3.46
N VAL A 145 6.63 12.67 2.48
CA VAL A 145 7.82 12.13 1.82
C VAL A 145 8.57 13.22 1.05
N LEU A 146 7.86 14.08 0.33
CA LEU A 146 8.44 15.20 -0.40
C LEU A 146 9.05 16.25 0.53
N MET A 147 8.35 16.59 1.61
CA MET A 147 8.85 17.48 2.66
C MET A 147 10.16 16.94 3.27
N LEU A 148 10.18 15.66 3.66
CA LEU A 148 11.37 15.01 4.22
C LEU A 148 12.51 14.89 3.22
N ALA A 149 12.19 14.75 1.93
CA ALA A 149 13.18 14.71 0.86
C ALA A 149 13.76 16.10 0.55
N GLY A 150 13.20 17.18 1.10
CA GLY A 150 13.65 18.55 0.84
C GLY A 150 13.00 19.19 -0.40
N GLN A 151 11.89 18.62 -0.90
CA GLN A 151 11.12 19.16 -2.03
C GLN A 151 9.91 20.02 -1.62
N GLY A 152 9.70 20.23 -0.32
CA GLY A 152 8.61 21.08 0.17
C GLY A 152 8.88 22.57 -0.07
N ASN A 153 7.82 23.34 -0.34
CA ASN A 153 7.87 24.82 -0.35
C ASN A 153 8.29 25.40 1.00
#